data_AF-A0A7J3TME0-F1
#
_entry.id   AF-A0A7J3TME0-F1
#
_cell.length_a   1.000
_cell.length_b   1.000
_cell.length_c   1.000
_cell.angle_alpha   90.00
_cell.angle_beta   90.00
_cell.angle_gamma   90.00
#
_symmetry.space_group_name_H-M   'P 1'
#
loop_
_entity.id
_entity.type
_entity.pdbx_description
1 polymer ?
#
loop_
_entity_poly.entity_id
_entity_poly.type
_entity_poly.pdbx_seq_one_letter_code
_entity_poly.pdbx_strand_id
1 'polypeptide(L)'
;GKLENVSAIATGKLTLEFRSVSEGSTYADAEGRLVITTPTVEITEPKEKVAFLAVENLITIVVKHPLTGNGIEGLTVEIITPTRADPVEVGKTDSNGKLIFGIVPLQTGTIKVLVEGEEAGEISIWVGLKISVASEIEKDNEVTILVTTRGGKPVEGATVKVDGTTIGTTDANGEVKYKPTEEGSITITAEKEGYYPAEKTVEVKKGAETPGFEFVGLAIAIALIALIYRRRK
;
A
#
# COMPACT_ATOMS: atom_id res chain seq x y z
N GLY A 1 16.45 -37.19 -26.68
CA GLY A 1 15.45 -36.45 -27.48
C GLY A 1 14.77 -35.44 -26.58
N LYS A 2 14.29 -34.33 -27.14
CA LYS A 2 13.45 -33.35 -26.44
C LYS A 2 12.01 -33.79 -26.63
N LEU A 3 11.25 -33.93 -25.53
CA LEU A 3 9.80 -34.13 -25.61
C LEU A 3 9.16 -32.74 -25.62
N GLU A 4 8.43 -32.43 -26.68
CA GLU A 4 7.64 -31.20 -26.82
C GLU A 4 6.15 -31.59 -26.98
N ASN A 5 5.22 -30.70 -26.63
CA ASN A 5 3.77 -30.91 -26.77
C ASN A 5 3.17 -32.08 -25.96
N VAL A 6 3.64 -32.30 -24.72
CA VAL A 6 3.05 -33.31 -23.83
C VAL A 6 1.90 -32.69 -23.04
N SER A 7 0.65 -33.03 -23.40
CA SER A 7 -0.54 -32.72 -22.60
C SER A 7 -0.80 -33.86 -21.63
N ALA A 8 -0.68 -33.61 -20.33
CA ALA A 8 -0.96 -34.61 -19.32
C ALA A 8 -2.41 -34.49 -18.84
N ILE A 9 -3.26 -35.43 -19.26
CA ILE A 9 -4.69 -35.50 -18.88
C ILE A 9 -4.94 -36.29 -17.60
N ALA A 10 -3.89 -36.88 -17.00
CA ALA A 10 -3.90 -37.60 -15.73
C ALA A 10 -2.50 -37.64 -15.10
N THR A 11 -2.43 -37.76 -13.78
CA THR A 11 -1.17 -37.97 -13.03
C THR A 11 -0.74 -39.45 -13.05
N GLY A 12 0.54 -39.73 -13.34
CA GLY A 12 1.05 -41.11 -13.42
C GLY A 12 2.58 -41.21 -13.49
N LYS A 13 3.12 -42.43 -13.34
CA LYS A 13 4.55 -42.72 -13.63
C LYS A 13 4.74 -42.82 -15.15
N LEU A 14 5.77 -42.14 -15.68
CA LEU A 14 6.19 -42.28 -17.07
C LEU A 14 7.44 -43.17 -17.11
N THR A 15 7.33 -44.35 -17.71
CA THR A 15 8.47 -45.23 -17.98
C THR A 15 8.90 -45.06 -19.42
N LEU A 16 10.20 -44.81 -19.66
CA LEU A 16 10.77 -44.68 -20.99
C LEU A 16 11.84 -45.77 -21.16
N GLU A 17 11.76 -46.52 -22.26
CA GLU A 17 12.80 -47.46 -22.67
C GLU A 17 13.63 -46.83 -23.80
N PHE A 18 14.96 -46.94 -23.72
CA PHE A 18 15.84 -46.51 -24.80
C PHE A 18 16.90 -47.56 -25.11
N ARG A 19 17.35 -47.58 -26.37
CA ARG A 19 18.48 -48.38 -26.84
C ARG A 19 19.42 -47.50 -27.65
N SER A 20 20.71 -47.52 -27.31
CA SER A 20 21.75 -46.82 -28.08
C SER A 20 21.93 -47.45 -29.47
N VAL A 21 22.30 -46.65 -30.47
CA VAL A 21 22.56 -47.10 -31.85
C VAL A 21 23.91 -47.80 -32.02
N SER A 22 24.72 -47.89 -30.96
CA SER A 22 26.02 -48.56 -31.00
C SER A 22 25.86 -50.08 -31.07
N GLU A 23 26.67 -50.72 -31.91
CA GLU A 23 26.72 -52.19 -32.02
C GLU A 23 27.09 -52.81 -30.65
N GLY A 24 26.31 -53.80 -30.21
CA GLY A 24 26.41 -54.41 -28.86
C GLY A 24 25.54 -53.78 -27.77
N SER A 25 24.74 -52.74 -28.06
CA SER A 25 23.88 -52.11 -27.05
C SER A 25 22.65 -52.95 -26.69
N THR A 26 22.36 -53.03 -25.38
CA THR A 26 21.13 -53.63 -24.81
C THR A 26 20.15 -52.54 -24.38
N TYR A 27 18.88 -52.91 -24.21
CA TYR A 27 17.89 -52.05 -23.55
C TYR A 27 18.27 -51.87 -22.07
N ALA A 28 17.97 -50.69 -21.55
CA ALA A 28 18.05 -50.40 -20.13
C ALA A 28 16.78 -49.67 -19.71
N ASP A 29 16.21 -50.08 -18.58
CA ASP A 29 15.06 -49.42 -17.99
C ASP A 29 15.51 -48.11 -17.32
N ALA A 30 14.84 -47.02 -17.65
CA ALA A 30 14.99 -45.75 -16.96
C ALA A 30 13.66 -45.36 -16.33
N GLU A 31 13.62 -45.30 -15.00
CA GLU A 31 12.46 -44.77 -14.30
C GLU A 31 12.58 -43.25 -14.12
N GLY A 32 11.54 -42.53 -14.55
CA GLY A 32 11.37 -41.10 -14.30
C GLY A 32 10.01 -40.83 -13.67
N ARG A 33 9.90 -39.74 -12.89
CA ARG A 33 8.61 -39.24 -12.40
C ARG A 33 8.36 -37.85 -12.95
N LEU A 34 7.30 -37.69 -13.72
CA LEU A 34 6.77 -36.39 -14.10
C LEU A 34 5.72 -36.00 -13.05
N VAL A 35 6.06 -35.05 -12.18
CA VAL A 35 5.11 -34.53 -11.19
C VAL A 35 4.38 -33.37 -11.85
N ILE A 36 3.06 -33.52 -12.05
CA ILE A 36 2.19 -32.42 -12.44
C ILE A 36 1.86 -31.65 -11.17
N THR A 37 2.13 -30.36 -11.19
CA THR A 37 1.87 -29.48 -10.05
C THR A 37 1.25 -28.19 -10.53
N THR A 38 0.32 -27.63 -9.76
CA THR A 38 -0.26 -26.32 -10.05
C THR A 38 0.70 -25.20 -9.65
N PRO A 39 0.84 -24.14 -10.46
CA PRO A 39 1.61 -22.96 -10.08
C PRO A 39 1.17 -22.40 -8.72
N THR A 40 2.13 -21.92 -7.93
CA THR A 40 1.81 -21.15 -6.72
C THR A 40 1.70 -19.68 -7.11
N VAL A 41 0.54 -19.07 -6.85
CA VAL A 41 0.30 -17.66 -7.12
C VAL A 41 0.26 -16.88 -5.83
N GLU A 42 1.00 -15.78 -5.79
CA GLU A 42 1.10 -14.90 -4.63
C GLU A 42 0.85 -13.45 -5.05
N ILE A 43 -0.11 -12.80 -4.40
CA ILE A 43 -0.30 -11.35 -4.49
C ILE A 43 0.66 -10.74 -3.46
N THR A 44 1.78 -10.18 -3.93
CA THR A 44 2.82 -9.63 -3.04
C THR A 44 2.54 -8.18 -2.65
N GLU A 45 1.87 -7.43 -3.53
CA GLU A 45 1.44 -6.06 -3.25
C GLU A 45 0.00 -5.85 -3.75
N PRO A 46 -0.89 -5.27 -2.94
CA PRO A 46 -0.70 -4.88 -1.54
C PRO A 46 -0.63 -6.11 -0.61
N LYS A 47 0.31 -6.10 0.37
CA LYS A 47 0.51 -7.22 1.33
C LYS A 47 -0.77 -7.59 2.11
N GLU A 48 -1.55 -6.57 2.46
CA GLU A 48 -2.81 -6.72 3.20
C GLU A 48 -3.97 -7.14 2.30
N LYS A 49 -3.75 -7.26 0.98
CA LYS A 49 -4.78 -7.56 -0.03
C LYS A 49 -5.97 -6.59 0.05
N VAL A 50 -5.66 -5.31 0.30
CA VAL A 50 -6.63 -4.21 0.32
C VAL A 50 -6.32 -3.23 -0.80
N ALA A 51 -7.32 -3.00 -1.66
CA ALA A 51 -7.33 -1.92 -2.64
C ALA A 51 -8.25 -0.79 -2.15
N PHE A 52 -7.95 0.44 -2.55
CA PHE A 52 -8.71 1.62 -2.19
C PHE A 52 -9.58 2.13 -3.33
N LEU A 53 -10.83 2.39 -3.01
CA LEU A 53 -11.82 2.94 -3.95
C LEU A 53 -11.39 4.30 -4.51
N ALA A 54 -11.67 4.54 -5.79
CA ALA A 54 -11.52 5.82 -6.49
C ALA A 54 -10.09 6.38 -6.57
N VAL A 55 -9.08 5.53 -6.33
CA VAL A 55 -7.66 5.85 -6.53
C VAL A 55 -6.97 4.72 -7.28
N GLU A 56 -5.81 5.01 -7.84
CA GLU A 56 -4.96 4.00 -8.44
C GLU A 56 -4.41 3.05 -7.39
N ASN A 57 -4.52 1.75 -7.66
CA ASN A 57 -3.95 0.67 -6.88
C ASN A 57 -3.01 -0.10 -7.78
N LEU A 58 -1.74 -0.17 -7.39
CA LEU A 58 -0.73 -0.97 -8.05
C LEU A 58 -0.71 -2.36 -7.41
N ILE A 59 -0.95 -3.39 -8.21
CA ILE A 59 -1.01 -4.77 -7.77
C ILE A 59 0.17 -5.52 -8.37
N THR A 60 0.90 -6.24 -7.52
CA THR A 60 2.00 -7.12 -7.93
C THR A 60 1.63 -8.56 -7.62
N ILE A 61 1.74 -9.41 -8.63
CA ILE A 61 1.57 -10.86 -8.53
C ILE A 61 2.89 -11.54 -8.89
N VAL A 62 3.19 -12.64 -8.20
CA VAL A 62 4.28 -13.53 -8.53
C VAL A 62 3.74 -14.95 -8.65
N VAL A 63 4.01 -15.59 -9.79
CA VAL A 63 3.66 -16.97 -10.07
C VAL A 63 4.92 -17.82 -10.09
N LYS A 64 4.99 -18.82 -9.21
CA LYS A 64 6.16 -19.67 -9.03
C LYS A 64 5.83 -21.12 -9.36
N HIS A 65 6.80 -21.78 -9.97
CA HIS A 65 6.79 -23.23 -10.11
C HIS A 65 6.97 -23.86 -8.71
N PRO A 66 6.04 -24.72 -8.27
CA PRO A 66 5.95 -25.13 -6.87
C PRO A 66 7.10 -26.04 -6.43
N LEU A 67 7.79 -26.69 -7.36
CA LEU A 67 8.93 -27.56 -7.03
C LEU A 67 10.27 -26.84 -7.07
N THR A 68 10.42 -25.81 -7.91
CA THR A 68 11.71 -25.14 -8.13
C THR A 68 11.76 -23.76 -7.48
N GLY A 69 10.60 -23.16 -7.19
CA GLY A 69 10.48 -21.79 -6.73
C GLY A 69 10.72 -20.75 -7.82
N ASN A 70 11.09 -21.16 -9.04
CA ASN A 70 11.36 -20.26 -10.15
C ASN A 70 10.07 -19.62 -10.66
N GLY A 71 10.18 -18.39 -11.14
CA GLY A 71 9.09 -17.71 -11.84
C GLY A 71 8.65 -18.46 -13.10
N ILE A 72 7.36 -18.38 -13.41
CA ILE A 72 6.81 -18.92 -14.65
C ILE A 72 6.42 -17.76 -15.57
N GLU A 73 7.11 -17.64 -16.70
CA GLU A 73 6.89 -16.61 -17.71
C GLU A 73 5.69 -16.90 -18.61
N GLY A 74 5.05 -15.84 -19.09
CA GLY A 74 4.07 -15.89 -20.16
C GLY A 74 2.66 -16.32 -19.73
N LEU A 75 2.41 -16.51 -18.44
CA LEU A 75 1.09 -16.85 -17.91
C LEU A 75 0.18 -15.62 -17.94
N THR A 76 -1.01 -15.81 -18.49
CA THR A 76 -2.06 -14.82 -18.61
C THR A 76 -2.69 -14.59 -17.25
N VAL A 77 -2.77 -13.33 -16.85
CA VAL A 77 -3.43 -12.90 -15.62
C VAL A 77 -4.66 -12.10 -16.00
N GLU A 78 -5.77 -12.45 -15.38
CA GLU A 78 -7.05 -11.79 -15.57
C GLU A 78 -7.62 -11.36 -14.22
N ILE A 79 -8.57 -10.42 -14.25
CA ILE A 79 -9.31 -10.01 -13.06
C ILE A 79 -10.81 -9.98 -13.31
N ILE A 80 -11.57 -10.26 -12.25
CA ILE A 80 -13.00 -9.99 -12.17
C ILE A 80 -13.19 -8.91 -11.11
N THR A 81 -14.01 -7.91 -11.40
CA THR A 81 -14.24 -6.77 -10.50
C THR A 81 -15.72 -6.71 -10.09
N PRO A 82 -16.08 -6.01 -8.99
CA PRO A 82 -17.49 -5.90 -8.60
C PRO A 82 -18.39 -5.27 -9.67
N THR A 83 -17.81 -4.48 -10.56
CA THR A 83 -18.52 -3.80 -11.66
C THR A 83 -18.59 -4.60 -12.95
N ARG A 84 -17.86 -5.73 -13.05
CA ARG A 84 -17.78 -6.53 -14.28
C ARG A 84 -17.56 -8.01 -13.95
N ALA A 85 -18.53 -8.83 -14.32
CA ALA A 85 -18.50 -10.28 -14.09
C ALA A 85 -17.55 -11.03 -15.05
N ASP A 86 -17.40 -10.55 -16.28
CA ASP A 86 -16.51 -11.17 -17.26
C ASP A 86 -15.04 -10.86 -16.92
N PRO A 87 -14.15 -11.87 -16.94
CA PRO A 87 -12.71 -11.66 -16.77
C PRO A 87 -12.14 -10.62 -17.74
N VAL A 88 -11.16 -9.87 -17.26
CA VAL A 88 -10.40 -8.88 -18.03
C VAL A 88 -8.93 -9.22 -17.93
N GLU A 89 -8.28 -9.50 -19.06
CA GLU A 89 -6.84 -9.68 -19.13
C GLU A 89 -6.11 -8.39 -18.72
N VAL A 90 -5.21 -8.49 -17.74
CA VAL A 90 -4.39 -7.38 -17.25
C VAL A 90 -2.93 -7.50 -17.69
N GLY A 91 -2.52 -8.66 -18.20
CA GLY A 91 -1.20 -8.87 -18.79
C GLY A 91 -0.69 -10.30 -18.62
N LYS A 92 0.60 -10.48 -18.90
CA LYS A 92 1.30 -11.75 -18.79
C LYS A 92 2.50 -11.65 -17.86
N THR A 93 2.82 -12.73 -17.15
CA THR A 93 3.99 -12.78 -16.28
C THR A 93 5.31 -12.66 -17.06
N ASP A 94 6.29 -11.99 -16.47
CA ASP A 94 7.64 -11.84 -17.02
C ASP A 94 8.53 -13.09 -16.78
N SER A 95 9.80 -13.04 -17.19
CA SER A 95 10.78 -14.11 -17.00
C SER A 95 11.00 -14.53 -15.55
N ASN A 96 10.59 -13.71 -14.58
CA ASN A 96 10.65 -13.98 -13.14
C ASN A 96 9.29 -14.38 -12.57
N GLY A 97 8.29 -14.63 -13.42
CA GLY A 97 6.93 -14.97 -13.01
C GLY A 97 6.17 -13.77 -12.42
N LYS A 98 6.67 -12.55 -12.58
CA LYS A 98 6.10 -11.35 -11.98
C LYS A 98 5.19 -10.64 -12.97
N LEU A 99 4.08 -10.10 -12.48
CA LEU A 99 3.26 -9.12 -13.19
C LEU A 99 2.94 -7.96 -12.26
N ILE A 100 2.98 -6.74 -12.80
CA ILE A 100 2.51 -5.52 -12.14
C ILE A 100 1.43 -4.89 -13.01
N PHE A 101 0.29 -4.54 -12.42
CA PHE A 101 -0.78 -3.81 -13.12
C PHE A 101 -1.44 -2.79 -12.20
N GLY A 102 -1.96 -1.72 -12.80
CA GLY A 102 -2.70 -0.67 -12.12
C GLY A 102 -4.20 -0.81 -12.30
N ILE A 103 -4.98 -0.51 -11.27
CA ILE A 103 -6.46 -0.47 -11.34
C ILE A 103 -7.03 0.67 -10.49
N VAL A 104 -8.11 1.29 -10.98
CA VAL A 104 -8.92 2.25 -10.23
C VAL A 104 -10.32 1.66 -10.00
N PRO A 105 -10.60 1.07 -8.82
CA PRO A 105 -11.92 0.52 -8.52
C PRO A 105 -12.96 1.62 -8.35
N LEU A 106 -14.18 1.41 -8.90
CA LEU A 106 -15.30 2.34 -8.81
C LEU A 106 -16.42 1.87 -7.87
N GLN A 107 -16.35 0.62 -7.37
CA GLN A 107 -17.29 0.05 -6.40
C GLN A 107 -16.53 -0.78 -5.35
N THR A 108 -17.01 -0.76 -4.10
CA THR A 108 -16.53 -1.69 -3.06
C THR A 108 -16.91 -3.14 -3.39
N GLY A 109 -16.21 -4.09 -2.77
CA GLY A 109 -16.37 -5.52 -3.03
C GLY A 109 -15.01 -6.19 -3.15
N THR A 110 -14.90 -7.19 -4.01
CA THR A 110 -13.69 -8.01 -4.18
C THR A 110 -13.22 -7.99 -5.62
N ILE A 111 -11.90 -7.85 -5.81
CA ILE A 111 -11.23 -8.16 -7.07
C ILE A 111 -10.80 -9.62 -6.99
N LYS A 112 -11.30 -10.45 -7.89
CA LYS A 112 -10.77 -11.81 -8.07
C LYS A 112 -9.65 -11.77 -9.08
N VAL A 113 -8.54 -12.40 -8.77
CA VAL A 113 -7.38 -12.55 -9.64
C VAL A 113 -7.41 -13.97 -10.18
N LEU A 114 -7.28 -14.10 -11.50
CA LEU A 114 -7.21 -15.38 -12.18
C LEU A 114 -5.87 -15.51 -12.89
N VAL A 115 -5.32 -16.73 -12.91
CA VAL A 115 -4.13 -17.08 -13.70
C VAL A 115 -4.49 -18.26 -14.59
N GLU A 116 -4.34 -18.10 -15.91
CA GLU A 116 -4.77 -19.09 -16.90
C GLU A 116 -6.23 -19.56 -16.70
N GLY A 117 -7.12 -18.62 -16.32
CA GLY A 117 -8.54 -18.87 -16.08
C GLY A 117 -8.89 -19.50 -14.74
N GLU A 118 -7.91 -19.84 -13.88
CA GLU A 118 -8.15 -20.36 -12.53
C GLU A 118 -8.05 -19.28 -11.47
N GLU A 119 -8.94 -19.29 -10.48
CA GLU A 119 -8.92 -18.32 -9.38
C GLU A 119 -7.66 -18.50 -8.52
N ALA A 120 -6.87 -17.43 -8.44
CA ALA A 120 -5.55 -17.41 -7.82
C ALA A 120 -5.50 -16.58 -6.53
N GLY A 121 -6.49 -15.71 -6.31
CA GLY A 121 -6.60 -14.93 -5.08
C GLY A 121 -7.63 -13.81 -5.17
N GLU A 122 -7.84 -13.17 -4.02
CA GLU A 122 -8.82 -12.10 -3.88
C GLU A 122 -8.20 -10.87 -3.18
N ILE A 123 -8.65 -9.68 -3.59
CA ILE A 123 -8.28 -8.39 -3.00
C ILE A 123 -9.56 -7.65 -2.62
N SER A 124 -9.70 -7.25 -1.35
CA SER A 124 -10.86 -6.50 -0.88
C SER A 124 -10.74 -5.02 -1.21
N ILE A 125 -11.80 -4.42 -1.74
CA ILE A 125 -11.87 -2.99 -2.05
C ILE A 125 -12.57 -2.26 -0.91
N TRP A 126 -11.85 -1.34 -0.27
CA TRP A 126 -12.35 -0.51 0.82
C TRP A 126 -12.35 0.97 0.47
N VAL A 127 -13.23 1.74 1.12
CA VAL A 127 -13.08 3.19 1.16
C VAL A 127 -12.03 3.53 2.20
N GLY A 128 -10.84 3.94 1.77
CA GLY A 128 -9.75 4.29 2.70
C GLY A 128 -9.83 5.73 3.16
N LEU A 129 -9.55 5.96 4.45
CA LEU A 129 -9.33 7.30 4.98
C LEU A 129 -7.94 7.82 4.58
N LYS A 130 -7.78 9.14 4.64
CA LYS A 130 -6.53 9.87 4.43
C LYS A 130 -6.50 11.06 5.38
N ILE A 131 -5.44 11.15 6.17
CA ILE A 131 -5.17 12.27 7.07
C ILE A 131 -4.25 13.27 6.34
N SER A 132 -4.66 14.54 6.34
CA SER A 132 -3.91 15.65 5.78
C SER A 132 -3.67 16.71 6.85
N VAL A 133 -2.40 16.88 7.21
CA VAL A 133 -1.87 17.86 8.16
C VAL A 133 -0.38 18.04 7.82
N ALA A 134 0.25 19.15 8.19
CA ALA A 134 1.69 19.32 8.02
C ALA A 134 2.47 18.20 8.73
N SER A 135 3.61 17.79 8.17
CA SER A 135 4.47 16.78 8.80
C SER A 135 5.22 17.32 10.03
N GLU A 136 5.28 18.64 10.17
CA GLU A 136 5.80 19.34 11.32
C GLU A 136 4.77 20.39 11.77
N ILE A 137 4.45 20.41 13.05
CA ILE A 137 3.55 21.38 13.67
C ILE A 137 4.21 22.00 14.90
N GLU A 138 3.72 23.15 15.35
CA GLU A 138 4.29 23.85 16.49
C GLU A 138 3.51 23.59 17.77
N LYS A 139 4.24 23.35 18.86
CA LYS A 139 3.70 23.31 20.22
C LYS A 139 2.94 24.61 20.50
N ASP A 140 1.82 24.45 21.20
CA ASP A 140 0.91 25.49 21.65
C ASP A 140 0.17 26.26 20.53
N ASN A 141 0.36 25.89 19.27
CA ASN A 141 -0.33 26.46 18.12
C ASN A 141 -1.44 25.51 17.62
N GLU A 142 -2.63 26.06 17.39
CA GLU A 142 -3.76 25.30 16.86
C GLU A 142 -3.52 24.96 15.39
N VAL A 143 -3.75 23.70 15.02
CA VAL A 143 -3.69 23.20 13.64
C VAL A 143 -5.00 22.52 13.27
N THR A 144 -5.32 22.55 11.98
CA THR A 144 -6.44 21.81 11.41
C THR A 144 -5.95 20.47 10.86
N ILE A 145 -6.55 19.38 11.33
CA ILE A 145 -6.38 18.04 10.77
C ILE A 145 -7.57 17.80 9.84
N LEU A 146 -7.28 17.54 8.56
CA LEU A 146 -8.28 17.23 7.56
C LEU A 146 -8.32 15.72 7.31
N VAL A 147 -9.50 15.10 7.47
CA VAL A 147 -9.77 13.71 7.13
C VAL A 147 -10.64 13.65 5.87
N THR A 148 -10.11 12.95 4.87
CA THR A 148 -10.79 12.69 3.59
C THR A 148 -10.83 11.20 3.31
N THR A 149 -11.63 10.77 2.35
CA THR A 149 -11.38 9.50 1.67
C THR A 149 -10.13 9.64 0.80
N ARG A 150 -9.47 8.53 0.46
CA ARG A 150 -8.36 8.54 -0.50
C ARG A 150 -8.76 9.14 -1.86
N GLY A 151 -10.04 8.99 -2.25
CA GLY A 151 -10.64 9.64 -3.41
C GLY A 151 -10.95 11.14 -3.24
N GLY A 152 -10.57 11.76 -2.11
CA GLY A 152 -10.59 13.21 -1.91
C GLY A 152 -11.90 13.79 -1.36
N LYS A 153 -12.86 12.96 -0.94
CA LYS A 153 -14.12 13.46 -0.33
C LYS A 153 -13.90 13.74 1.16
N PRO A 154 -14.35 14.88 1.71
CA PRO A 154 -14.31 15.12 3.15
C PRO A 154 -15.15 14.07 3.90
N VAL A 155 -14.71 13.67 5.09
CA VAL A 155 -15.39 12.68 5.92
C VAL A 155 -15.80 13.31 7.23
N GLU A 156 -17.08 13.60 7.38
CA GLU A 156 -17.69 14.05 8.65
C GLU A 156 -17.78 12.92 9.67
N GLY A 157 -17.65 13.21 10.96
CA GLY A 157 -17.85 12.26 12.04
C GLY A 157 -16.82 11.12 12.10
N ALA A 158 -15.63 11.30 11.52
CA ALA A 158 -14.51 10.39 11.74
C ALA A 158 -13.89 10.68 13.10
N THR A 159 -13.67 9.64 13.90
CA THR A 159 -12.99 9.76 15.20
C THR A 159 -11.51 9.93 14.96
N VAL A 160 -10.93 11.00 15.50
CA VAL A 160 -9.49 11.28 15.40
C VAL A 160 -8.85 11.10 16.77
N LYS A 161 -7.75 10.36 16.80
CA LYS A 161 -6.94 10.11 18.00
C LYS A 161 -5.51 10.60 17.78
N VAL A 162 -4.89 11.06 18.86
CA VAL A 162 -3.45 11.36 18.93
C VAL A 162 -2.84 10.47 20.00
N ASP A 163 -1.86 9.66 19.64
CA ASP A 163 -1.21 8.66 20.51
C ASP A 163 -2.22 7.78 21.25
N GLY A 164 -3.26 7.36 20.52
CA GLY A 164 -4.35 6.53 21.04
C GLY A 164 -5.44 7.28 21.82
N THR A 165 -5.26 8.57 22.14
CA THR A 165 -6.24 9.38 22.86
C THR A 165 -7.15 10.12 21.89
N THR A 166 -8.47 9.92 22.00
CA THR A 166 -9.46 10.64 21.17
C THR A 166 -9.44 12.14 21.44
N ILE A 167 -9.21 12.94 20.40
CA ILE A 167 -9.25 14.41 20.48
C ILE A 167 -10.60 14.99 20.03
N GLY A 168 -11.37 14.22 19.26
CA GLY A 168 -12.67 14.63 18.76
C GLY A 168 -13.09 13.88 17.51
N THR A 169 -14.12 14.42 16.85
CA THR A 169 -14.66 13.93 15.58
C THR A 169 -14.65 15.04 14.56
N THR A 170 -14.46 14.71 13.28
CA THR A 170 -14.45 15.69 12.20
C THR A 170 -15.81 16.31 11.92
N ASP A 171 -15.82 17.56 11.48
CA ASP A 171 -17.02 18.29 11.05
C ASP A 171 -17.44 17.97 9.60
N ALA A 172 -18.45 18.68 9.07
CA ALA A 172 -18.95 18.53 7.70
C ALA A 172 -17.90 18.77 6.60
N ASN A 173 -16.83 19.51 6.91
CA ASN A 173 -15.69 19.74 6.00
C ASN A 173 -14.60 18.67 6.16
N GLY A 174 -14.78 17.71 7.06
CA GLY A 174 -13.78 16.71 7.40
C GLY A 174 -12.69 17.25 8.33
N GLU A 175 -12.92 18.38 9.00
CA GLU A 175 -11.90 19.06 9.80
C GLU A 175 -12.06 18.77 11.29
N VAL A 176 -10.93 18.63 11.99
CA VAL A 176 -10.86 18.66 13.45
C VAL A 176 -9.68 19.52 13.89
N LYS A 177 -9.87 20.34 14.91
CA LYS A 177 -8.82 21.20 15.47
C LYS A 177 -8.02 20.44 16.52
N TYR A 178 -6.71 20.63 16.51
CA TYR A 178 -5.81 20.07 17.50
C TYR A 178 -4.76 21.09 17.91
N LYS A 179 -4.44 21.15 19.20
CA LYS A 179 -3.39 22.00 19.75
C LYS A 179 -2.45 21.12 20.58
N PRO A 180 -1.24 20.80 20.09
CA PRO A 180 -0.29 20.00 20.85
C PRO A 180 0.28 20.80 22.02
N THR A 181 0.45 20.16 23.18
CA THR A 181 1.01 20.77 24.41
C THR A 181 2.42 20.29 24.73
N GLU A 182 2.87 19.24 24.05
CA GLU A 182 4.17 18.60 24.25
C GLU A 182 4.92 18.54 22.91
N GLU A 183 6.25 18.62 22.98
CA GLU A 183 7.13 18.45 21.83
C GLU A 183 7.41 16.97 21.57
N GLY A 184 7.73 16.62 20.34
CA GLY A 184 8.10 15.26 19.92
C GLY A 184 7.19 14.68 18.85
N SER A 185 7.47 13.43 18.48
CA SER A 185 6.73 12.69 17.46
C SER A 185 5.40 12.17 18.01
N ILE A 186 4.30 12.55 17.37
CA ILE A 186 2.94 12.07 17.66
C ILE A 186 2.40 11.23 16.51
N THR A 187 1.53 10.27 16.82
CA THR A 187 0.82 9.46 15.83
C THR A 187 -0.66 9.82 15.81
N ILE A 188 -1.13 10.29 14.66
CA ILE A 188 -2.54 10.63 14.44
C ILE A 188 -3.21 9.45 13.74
N THR A 189 -4.31 8.95 14.32
CA THR A 189 -5.16 7.94 13.68
C THR A 189 -6.56 8.48 13.43
N ALA A 190 -7.16 8.06 12.32
CA ALA A 190 -8.52 8.38 11.95
C ALA A 190 -9.30 7.09 11.69
N GLU A 191 -10.44 6.95 12.35
CA GLU A 191 -11.28 5.75 12.32
C GLU A 191 -12.74 6.14 12.06
N LYS A 192 -13.42 5.36 11.22
CA LYS A 192 -14.86 5.46 11.02
C LYS A 192 -15.41 4.12 10.57
N GLU A 193 -16.56 3.72 11.11
CA GLU A 193 -17.23 2.49 10.70
C GLU A 193 -17.49 2.47 9.18
N GLY A 194 -17.16 1.35 8.53
CA GLY A 194 -17.27 1.19 7.07
C GLY A 194 -16.10 1.77 6.26
N TYR A 195 -15.07 2.31 6.91
CA TYR A 195 -13.87 2.83 6.25
C TYR A 195 -12.63 2.06 6.68
N TYR A 196 -11.65 1.98 5.79
CA TYR A 196 -10.30 1.55 6.17
C TYR A 196 -9.61 2.70 6.92
N PRO A 197 -9.03 2.45 8.11
CA PRO A 197 -8.43 3.49 8.93
C PRO A 197 -7.22 4.14 8.25
N ALA A 198 -6.85 5.31 8.75
CA ALA A 198 -5.62 5.99 8.35
C ALA A 198 -4.76 6.31 9.57
N GLU A 199 -3.45 6.29 9.36
CA GLU A 199 -2.45 6.69 10.35
C GLU A 199 -1.46 7.66 9.70
N LYS A 200 -1.00 8.65 10.47
CA LYS A 200 0.04 9.57 10.07
C LYS A 200 0.87 10.02 11.28
N THR A 201 2.18 9.89 11.18
CA THR A 201 3.13 10.46 12.15
C THR A 201 3.45 11.92 11.82
N VAL A 202 3.53 12.77 12.85
CA VAL A 202 3.81 14.20 12.77
C VAL A 202 4.80 14.57 13.86
N GLU A 203 5.76 15.45 13.56
CA GLU A 203 6.70 15.99 14.55
C GLU A 203 6.16 17.31 15.15
N VAL A 204 6.11 17.40 16.48
CA VAL A 204 5.79 18.64 17.18
C VAL A 204 7.06 19.33 17.64
N LYS A 205 7.30 20.55 17.17
CA LYS A 205 8.47 21.35 17.54
C LYS A 205 8.10 22.51 18.45
N LYS A 206 9.07 23.00 19.21
CA LYS A 206 8.93 24.28 19.92
C LYS A 206 8.55 25.38 18.92
N GLY A 207 7.49 26.13 19.22
CA GLY A 207 7.10 27.30 18.43
C GLY A 207 8.18 28.38 18.46
N ALA A 208 8.24 29.21 17.43
CA ALA A 208 9.18 30.33 17.40
C ALA A 208 8.94 31.26 18.60
N GLU A 209 9.96 31.49 19.43
CA GLU A 209 9.88 32.52 20.48
C GLU A 209 9.82 33.89 19.79
N THR A 210 8.64 34.49 19.67
CA THR A 210 8.55 35.94 19.53
C THR A 210 9.06 36.56 20.82
N PRO A 211 10.16 37.35 20.81
CA PRO A 211 10.63 38.02 22.02
C PRO A 211 9.48 38.83 22.61
N GLY A 212 9.12 38.54 23.86
CA GLY A 212 8.03 39.23 24.54
C GLY A 212 8.25 40.75 24.58
N PHE A 213 7.16 41.50 24.75
CA PHE A 213 7.18 42.97 24.87
C PHE A 213 8.14 43.51 25.94
N GLU A 214 8.62 42.67 26.87
CA GLU A 214 9.65 43.04 27.86
C GLU A 214 10.96 43.48 27.19
N PHE A 215 11.38 42.82 26.10
CA PHE A 215 12.57 43.21 25.34
C PHE A 215 12.32 44.45 24.48
N VAL A 216 11.10 44.64 23.98
CA VAL A 216 10.69 45.86 23.25
C VAL A 216 10.65 47.06 24.19
N GLY A 217 10.11 46.89 25.39
CA GLY A 217 10.09 47.91 26.44
C GLY A 217 11.49 48.31 26.88
N LEU A 218 12.39 47.34 27.07
CA LEU A 218 13.80 47.60 27.38
C LEU A 218 14.51 48.37 26.26
N ALA A 219 14.29 47.99 25.00
CA ALA A 219 14.89 48.68 23.85
C ALA A 219 14.40 50.13 23.72
N ILE A 220 13.10 50.38 23.94
CA ILE A 220 12.54 51.74 23.96
C ILE A 220 13.12 52.55 25.12
N ALA A 221 13.24 51.97 26.32
CA ALA A 221 13.82 52.66 27.47
C ALA A 221 15.30 53.02 27.22
N ILE A 222 16.10 52.11 26.66
CA ILE A 222 17.50 52.36 26.30
C ILE A 222 17.60 53.45 25.23
N ALA A 223 16.73 53.43 24.21
CA ALA A 223 16.70 54.44 23.17
C ALA A 223 16.33 55.84 23.71
N LEU A 224 15.37 55.92 24.64
CA LEU A 224 15.00 57.18 25.30
C LEU A 224 16.15 57.74 26.16
N ILE A 225 16.82 56.88 26.93
CA ILE A 225 17.99 57.28 27.74
C ILE A 225 19.11 57.80 26.82
N ALA A 226 19.41 57.09 25.74
CA ALA A 226 20.41 57.52 24.75
C ALA A 226 20.04 58.85 24.07
N LEU A 227 18.76 59.07 23.74
CA LEU A 227 18.26 60.30 23.14
C LEU A 227 18.37 61.49 24.10
N ILE A 228 18.05 61.29 25.39
CA ILE A 228 18.21 62.29 26.45
C ILE A 228 19.69 62.63 26.65
N TYR A 229 20.57 61.62 26.63
CA TYR A 229 22.01 61.83 26.77
C TYR A 229 22.61 62.62 25.59
N ARG A 230 22.12 62.37 24.37
CA ARG A 230 22.58 63.05 23.14
C ARG A 230 22.12 64.51 23.03
N ARG A 231 21.04 64.90 23.73
CA ARG A 231 20.54 66.29 23.80
C ARG A 231 21.22 67.14 24.88
N ARG A 232 22.00 66.54 25.79
CA ARG A 232 22.68 67.23 26.90
C ARG A 232 24.16 67.52 26.64
N LYS A 233 24.69 67.17 25.47
CA LYS A 233 25.99 67.61 24.95
C LYS A 233 25.75 68.68 23.89
#